data_AF-A0A974XJL4-F1
#
_entry.id   AF-A0A974XJL4-F1
#
_cell.length_a   1.000
_cell.length_b   1.000
_cell.length_c   1.000
_cell.angle_alpha   90.00
_cell.angle_beta   90.00
_cell.angle_gamma   90.00
#
_symmetry.space_group_name_H-M   'P 1'
#
loop_
_entity.id
_entity.type
_entity.pdbx_description
1 polymer ?
#
loop_
_entity_poly.entity_id
_entity_poly.type
_entity_poly.pdbx_seq_one_letter_code
_entity_poly.pdbx_strand_id
1 'polypeptide(L)'
;MICSHCHKALRVSAISHQRGKGLKAQIQCPHCGAWLGRSPVMASLKLGSFYLGLLSASVAWWQESWRQGGTLLAIMCLIALLCVHLMDQLKVVEAPPAKPDDSHERQKYR
;
A
#
# COMPACT_ATOMS: atom_id res chain seq x y z
N MET A 1 -1.69 8.91 9.13
CA MET A 1 -2.69 8.03 8.48
C MET A 1 -3.95 8.03 9.31
N ILE A 2 -5.13 7.91 8.68
CA ILE A 2 -6.45 7.99 9.33
C ILE A 2 -7.15 6.65 9.12
N CYS A 3 -7.86 6.16 10.14
CA CYS A 3 -8.66 4.96 10.02
C CYS A 3 -9.95 5.25 9.22
N SER A 4 -10.22 4.53 8.15
CA SER A 4 -11.47 4.69 7.37
C SER A 4 -12.73 4.21 8.10
N HIS A 5 -12.59 3.46 9.20
CA HIS A 5 -13.73 3.05 10.02
C HIS A 5 -14.05 4.07 11.12
N CYS A 6 -13.08 4.37 11.99
CA CYS A 6 -13.30 5.24 13.15
C CYS A 6 -12.87 6.70 12.94
N HIS A 7 -12.30 7.04 11.77
CA HIS A 7 -11.83 8.39 11.40
C HIS A 7 -10.81 9.03 12.35
N LYS A 8 -10.24 8.24 13.28
CA LYS A 8 -9.18 8.69 14.19
C LYS A 8 -7.81 8.54 13.54
N ALA A 9 -6.90 9.45 13.92
CA ALA A 9 -5.51 9.40 13.49
C ALA A 9 -4.81 8.17 14.09
N LEU A 10 -4.14 7.41 13.23
CA LEU A 10 -3.38 6.21 13.57
C LEU A 10 -1.90 6.57 13.70
N ARG A 11 -1.31 6.30 14.88
CA ARG A 11 0.14 6.35 15.07
C ARG A 11 0.75 5.00 14.75
N VAL A 12 1.81 4.98 13.94
CA VAL A 12 2.51 3.74 13.55
C VAL A 12 3.05 3.00 14.78
N SER A 13 3.52 3.73 15.79
CA SER A 13 4.05 3.18 17.05
C SER A 13 3.01 2.46 17.92
N ALA A 14 1.72 2.70 17.69
CA ALA A 14 0.63 2.09 18.46
C ALA A 14 0.04 0.84 17.78
N ILE A 15 0.60 0.40 16.65
CA ILE A 15 0.12 -0.79 15.94
C ILE A 15 0.74 -2.03 16.58
N SER A 16 -0.08 -2.82 17.29
CA SER A 16 0.34 -4.08 17.91
C SER A 16 0.28 -5.28 16.96
N HIS A 17 -0.61 -5.24 15.96
CA HIS A 17 -0.83 -6.34 15.04
C HIS A 17 -0.73 -5.87 13.58
N GLN A 18 0.23 -6.46 12.88
CA GLN A 18 0.43 -6.32 11.44
C GLN A 18 0.38 -7.70 10.78
N ARG A 19 -0.32 -7.80 9.66
CA ARG A 19 -0.48 -9.04 8.88
C ARG A 19 -0.04 -8.80 7.44
N GLY A 20 0.53 -9.82 6.80
CA GLY A 20 1.01 -9.73 5.42
C GLY A 20 2.37 -9.04 5.32
N LYS A 21 3.03 -9.23 4.17
CA LYS A 21 4.35 -8.64 3.86
C LYS A 21 4.25 -7.79 2.59
N GLY A 22 5.04 -6.73 2.52
CA GLY A 22 5.12 -5.85 1.35
C GLY A 22 3.80 -5.16 1.00
N LEU A 23 3.37 -5.27 -0.26
CA LEU A 23 2.24 -4.55 -0.84
C LEU A 23 0.86 -5.02 -0.33
N LYS A 24 0.79 -6.17 0.34
CA LYS A 24 -0.43 -6.72 0.97
C LYS A 24 -0.41 -6.58 2.49
N ALA A 25 0.38 -5.65 3.03
CA ALA A 25 0.40 -5.37 4.45
C ALA A 25 -0.97 -4.84 4.90
N GLN A 26 -1.48 -5.46 5.95
CA GLN A 26 -2.70 -5.10 6.66
C GLN A 26 -2.32 -4.74 8.09
N ILE A 27 -2.91 -3.69 8.62
CA ILE A 27 -2.68 -3.18 9.97
C ILE A 27 -3.98 -3.20 10.74
N GLN A 28 -3.93 -3.53 12.02
CA GLN A 28 -5.08 -3.40 12.89
C GLN A 28 -5.13 -1.99 13.50
N CYS A 29 -6.31 -1.38 13.53
CA CYS A 29 -6.52 -0.11 14.24
C CYS A 29 -6.51 -0.36 15.76
N PRO A 30 -5.65 0.31 16.55
CA PRO A 30 -5.62 0.17 18.00
C PRO A 30 -6.85 0.77 18.70
N HIS A 31 -7.63 1.62 18.01
CA HIS A 31 -8.82 2.25 18.59
C HIS A 31 -10.10 1.45 18.41
N CYS A 32 -10.34 0.91 17.21
CA CYS A 32 -11.59 0.21 16.89
C CYS A 32 -11.40 -1.28 16.58
N GLY A 33 -10.16 -1.79 16.60
CA GLY A 33 -9.87 -3.19 16.30
C GLY A 33 -10.09 -3.60 14.83
N ALA A 34 -10.56 -2.69 13.97
CA ALA A 34 -10.79 -2.96 12.56
C ALA A 34 -9.47 -3.23 11.81
N TRP A 35 -9.51 -4.15 10.85
CA TRP A 35 -8.38 -4.44 9.97
C TRP A 35 -8.41 -3.51 8.76
N LEU A 36 -7.28 -2.86 8.50
CA LEU A 36 -7.11 -1.95 7.38
C LEU A 36 -6.03 -2.46 6.45
N GLY A 37 -6.32 -2.48 5.16
CA GLY A 37 -5.38 -2.87 4.10
C GLY A 37 -5.24 -1.78 3.05
N ARG A 38 -4.10 -1.81 2.35
CA ARG A 38 -3.93 -1.08 1.08
C ARG A 38 -4.31 -1.97 -0.09
N SER A 39 -4.77 -1.34 -1.18
CA SER A 39 -4.95 -2.05 -2.44
C SER A 39 -3.58 -2.35 -3.06
N PRO A 40 -3.23 -3.63 -3.29
CA PRO A 40 -1.95 -3.98 -3.89
C PRO A 40 -1.83 -3.43 -5.32
N VAL A 41 -2.95 -3.30 -6.04
CA VAL A 41 -2.99 -2.73 -7.40
C VAL A 41 -2.54 -1.26 -7.38
N MET A 42 -3.07 -0.47 -6.45
CA MET A 42 -2.73 0.95 -6.33
C MET A 42 -1.26 1.13 -5.92
N ALA A 43 -0.78 0.31 -4.99
CA ALA A 43 0.61 0.34 -4.56
C ALA A 43 1.58 -0.04 -5.70
N SER A 44 1.24 -1.07 -6.50
CA SER A 44 2.02 -1.44 -7.69
C SER A 44 2.00 -0.37 -8.75
N LEU A 45 0.85 0.26 -9.01
CA LEU A 45 0.72 1.31 -10.03
C LEU A 45 1.53 2.55 -9.63
N LYS A 46 1.52 2.91 -8.34
CA LYS A 46 2.38 3.97 -7.79
C LYS A 46 3.86 3.70 -8.03
N LEU A 47 4.32 2.48 -7.72
CA LEU A 47 5.72 2.09 -7.96
C LEU A 47 6.05 2.12 -9.45
N GLY A 48 5.17 1.54 -10.27
CA GLY A 48 5.32 1.50 -11.73
C GLY A 48 5.43 2.90 -12.34
N SER A 49 4.51 3.81 -12.01
CA SER A 49 4.56 5.20 -12.47
C SER A 49 5.82 5.93 -12.03
N PHE A 50 6.29 5.70 -10.80
CA PHE A 50 7.52 6.30 -10.31
C PHE A 50 8.75 5.82 -11.12
N TYR A 51 8.95 4.51 -11.23
CA TYR A 51 10.11 3.97 -11.93
C TYR A 51 10.07 4.23 -13.44
N LEU A 52 8.89 4.16 -14.05
CA LEU A 52 8.73 4.45 -15.48
C LEU A 52 9.01 5.93 -15.77
N GLY A 53 8.49 6.84 -14.93
CA GLY A 53 8.75 8.27 -15.07
C GLY A 53 10.22 8.64 -14.85
N LEU A 54 10.89 8.00 -13.87
CA LEU A 54 12.31 8.20 -13.64
C LEU A 54 13.16 7.71 -14.82
N LEU A 55 12.82 6.55 -15.37
CA LEU A 55 13.52 5.96 -16.51
C LEU A 55 13.29 6.79 -17.78
N SER A 56 12.06 7.23 -18.04
CA SER A 56 11.76 8.07 -19.21
C SER A 56 12.45 9.42 -19.13
N ALA A 57 12.49 10.04 -17.94
CA ALA A 57 13.24 11.28 -17.71
C ALA A 57 14.75 11.08 -17.91
N SER A 58 15.30 9.96 -17.43
CA SER A 58 16.73 9.64 -17.57
C SER A 58 17.12 9.41 -19.04
N VAL A 59 16.29 8.68 -19.79
CA VAL A 59 16.50 8.45 -21.23
C VAL A 59 16.37 9.75 -22.02
N ALA A 60 15.35 10.58 -21.74
CA ALA A 60 15.17 11.88 -22.37
C ALA A 60 16.34 12.85 -22.09
N TRP A 61 16.97 12.71 -20.93
CA TRP A 61 18.16 13.49 -20.56
C TRP A 61 19.40 13.05 -21.36
N TRP A 62 19.59 11.75 -21.55
CA TRP A 62 20.77 11.22 -22.23
C TRP A 62 20.67 11.26 -23.76
N GLN A 63 19.48 11.01 -24.32
CA GLN A 63 19.25 10.93 -25.76
C GLN A 63 18.38 12.08 -26.26
N GLU A 64 18.98 12.98 -27.03
CA GLU A 64 18.32 14.15 -27.59
C GLU A 64 17.15 13.78 -28.52
N SER A 65 17.28 12.69 -29.29
CA SER A 65 16.20 12.19 -30.18
C SER A 65 14.94 11.77 -29.42
N TRP A 66 15.07 11.37 -28.16
CA TRP A 66 13.95 10.95 -27.31
C TRP A 66 13.47 12.05 -26.37
N ARG A 67 14.06 13.26 -26.43
CA ARG A 67 13.84 14.30 -25.44
C ARG A 67 12.38 14.74 -25.36
N GLN A 68 11.71 15.00 -26.49
CA GLN A 68 10.31 15.41 -26.50
C GLN A 68 9.37 14.29 -26.04
N GLY A 69 9.48 13.09 -26.64
CA GLY A 69 8.63 11.95 -26.31
C GLY A 69 8.81 11.46 -24.87
N GLY A 70 10.06 11.34 -24.41
CA GLY A 70 10.38 10.92 -23.05
C GLY A 70 9.98 11.94 -21.99
N THR A 71 10.04 13.24 -22.30
CA THR A 71 9.54 14.29 -21.40
C THR A 71 8.02 14.22 -21.26
N LEU A 72 7.27 14.07 -22.36
CA LEU A 72 5.81 13.90 -22.30
C LEU A 72 5.42 12.66 -21.48
N LEU A 73 6.11 11.54 -21.71
CA LEU A 73 5.88 10.31 -20.94
C LEU A 73 6.19 10.50 -19.46
N ALA A 74 7.28 11.20 -19.13
CA ALA A 74 7.65 11.50 -17.74
C ALA A 74 6.58 12.34 -17.03
N ILE A 75 6.04 13.36 -17.71
CA ILE A 75 4.97 14.21 -17.18
C ILE A 75 3.71 13.37 -16.91
N MET A 76 3.30 12.53 -17.86
CA MET A 76 2.15 11.65 -17.67
C MET A 76 2.33 10.67 -16.51
N CYS A 77 3.54 10.11 -16.35
CA CYS A 77 3.88 9.25 -15.22
C CYS A 77 3.81 10.01 -13.88
N LEU A 78 4.27 11.26 -13.85
CA LEU A 78 4.24 12.11 -12.66
C LEU A 78 2.79 12.45 -12.25
N ILE A 79 1.93 12.80 -13.21
CA ILE A 79 0.50 13.04 -12.96
C ILE A 79 -0.17 11.77 -12.43
N ALA A 80 0.06 10.62 -13.07
CA ALA A 80 -0.48 9.35 -12.60
C ALA A 80 0.00 9.00 -11.18
N LEU A 81 1.29 9.23 -10.89
CA LEU A 81 1.86 9.03 -9.56
C LEU A 81 1.17 9.90 -8.51
N LEU A 82 0.91 11.17 -8.82
CA LEU A 82 0.21 12.11 -7.93
C LEU A 82 -1.21 11.64 -7.65
N CYS A 83 -1.98 11.30 -8.69
CA CYS A 83 -3.34 10.79 -8.56
C CYS A 83 -3.40 9.54 -7.70
N VAL A 84 -2.54 8.55 -7.97
CA VAL A 84 -2.49 7.29 -7.21
C VAL A 84 -2.05 7.55 -5.77
N HIS A 85 -1.12 8.48 -5.53
CA HIS A 85 -0.70 8.84 -4.18
C HIS A 85 -1.87 9.40 -3.36
N LEU A 86 -2.69 10.29 -3.95
CA LEU A 86 -3.87 10.86 -3.28
C LEU A 86 -4.97 9.81 -3.03
N MET A 87 -5.12 8.86 -3.96
CA MET A 87 -6.08 7.76 -3.86
C MET A 87 -5.65 6.61 -2.93
N ASP A 88 -4.39 6.59 -2.47
CA ASP A 88 -3.85 5.54 -1.58
C ASP A 88 -4.38 5.69 -0.15
N GLN A 89 -5.67 5.43 0.02
CA GLN A 89 -6.38 5.41 1.28
C GLN A 89 -6.43 3.99 1.86
N LEU A 90 -6.37 3.90 3.19
CA LEU A 90 -6.56 2.63 3.91
C LEU A 90 -8.01 2.19 3.80
N LYS A 91 -8.26 1.00 3.24
CA LYS A 91 -9.59 0.41 3.15
C LYS A 91 -9.82 -0.56 4.29
N VAL A 92 -11.05 -0.62 4.81
CA VAL A 92 -11.45 -1.65 5.76
C VAL A 92 -11.45 -2.99 5.04
N VAL A 93 -10.81 -3.99 5.65
CA VAL A 93 -10.74 -5.37 5.16
C VAL A 93 -11.36 -6.27 6.21
N GLU A 94 -11.92 -7.40 5.78
CA GLU A 94 -12.46 -8.41 6.68
C GLU A 94 -11.43 -8.83 7.73
N ALA A 95 -11.91 -9.00 8.96
CA ALA A 95 -11.08 -9.52 10.04
C ALA A 95 -10.57 -10.93 9.68
N PRO A 96 -9.38 -11.34 10.16
CA PRO A 96 -8.91 -12.70 10.02
C PRO A 96 -10.01 -13.67 10.45
N PRO A 97 -10.22 -14.78 9.72
CA PRO A 97 -10.98 -15.88 10.30
C PRO A 97 -10.30 -16.23 11.63
N ALA A 98 -11.10 -16.30 12.70
CA ALA A 98 -10.60 -16.76 13.99
C ALA A 98 -9.83 -18.06 13.74
N LYS A 99 -8.63 -18.19 14.30
CA LYS A 99 -7.94 -19.48 14.27
C LYS A 99 -8.95 -20.51 14.80
N PRO A 100 -9.13 -21.67 14.14
CA PRO A 100 -9.91 -22.76 14.72
C PRO A 100 -9.38 -22.98 16.14
N ASP A 101 -10.29 -23.19 17.09
CA ASP A 101 -9.93 -23.40 18.48
C ASP A 101 -9.19 -24.74 18.61
N ASP A 102 -7.87 -24.70 18.45
CA ASP A 102 -6.97 -25.85 18.58
C ASP A 102 -6.73 -26.21 20.07
N SER A 103 -7.65 -25.83 20.97
CA SER A 103 -7.62 -26.20 22.39
C SER A 103 -7.54 -27.72 22.56
N HIS A 104 -8.21 -28.46 21.68
CA HIS A 104 -8.21 -29.92 21.64
C HIS A 104 -6.83 -30.53 21.27
N GLU A 105 -6.03 -29.87 20.42
CA GLU A 105 -4.68 -30.34 20.07
C GLU A 105 -3.65 -30.01 21.16
N ARG A 106 -3.81 -28.88 21.86
CA ARG A 106 -2.89 -28.49 22.94
C ARG A 106 -3.01 -29.35 24.19
N GLN A 107 -4.17 -29.96 24.41
CA GLN A 107 -4.38 -30.90 25.51
C GLN A 107 -3.69 -32.26 25.30
N LYS A 108 -3.29 -32.60 24.06
CA LYS A 108 -2.60 -33.86 23.75
C LYS A 108 -1.19 -33.96 24.34
N TYR A 109 -0.60 -32.83 24.74
CA TYR A 109 0.75 -32.74 25.31
C TYR A 109 0.75 -32.34 26.80
N ARG A 110 -0.41 -32.37 27.47
CA ARG A 110 -0.53 -32.09 28.91
C ARG A 110 -0.70 -33.36 29.71
#